data_AF-A0A4Z0MK92-F1
#
_entry.id   AF-A0A4Z0MK92-F1
#
_cell.length_a   1.000
_cell.length_b   1.000
_cell.length_c   1.000
_cell.angle_alpha   90.00
_cell.angle_beta   90.00
_cell.angle_gamma   90.00
#
_symmetry.space_group_name_H-M   'P 1'
#
loop_
_entity.id
_entity.type
_entity.pdbx_description
1 polymer ?
#
loop_
_entity_poly.entity_id
_entity_poly.type
_entity_poly.pdbx_seq_one_letter_code
_entity_poly.pdbx_strand_id
1 'polypeptide(L)'
;MSLVFRFLRVCALVIVSTVAAVAAPDPVKRPTGTSKPSSRKVAASHKVTRSLAPVRPAVVMPTSEATPVDYPVTLRGGVKGRNGMPLAGATIWISGTTKQVTVTNAAGNFNIVLPDAGPIGLSCGYGGYKQQSMFLQAPSQQQDVFFTLQALDGRRKH
;
A
#
# COMPACT_ATOMS: atom_id res chain seq x y z
N MET A 1 -37.17 -31.27 -18.07
CA MET A 1 -37.34 -30.07 -18.92
C MET A 1 -36.12 -29.17 -18.73
N SER A 2 -35.09 -29.30 -19.57
CA SER A 2 -34.88 -28.55 -20.83
C SER A 2 -34.47 -27.10 -20.55
N LEU A 3 -33.18 -26.75 -20.46
CA LEU A 3 -32.22 -26.59 -21.56
C LEU A 3 -32.58 -25.42 -22.49
N VAL A 4 -31.90 -24.28 -22.33
CA VAL A 4 -31.64 -23.36 -23.46
C VAL A 4 -30.22 -22.83 -23.37
N PHE A 5 -29.31 -23.63 -23.91
CA PHE A 5 -28.06 -23.19 -24.51
C PHE A 5 -28.37 -22.09 -25.56
N ARG A 6 -27.73 -20.93 -25.47
CA ARG A 6 -27.49 -20.09 -26.64
C ARG A 6 -26.01 -19.78 -26.75
N PHE A 7 -25.31 -20.76 -27.31
CA PHE A 7 -24.14 -20.55 -28.15
C PHE A 7 -24.50 -19.52 -29.23
N LEU A 8 -23.79 -18.39 -29.27
CA LEU A 8 -23.67 -17.61 -30.48
C LEU A 8 -22.19 -17.42 -30.78
N ARG A 9 -21.70 -18.28 -31.67
CA ARG A 9 -20.46 -18.14 -32.42
C ARG A 9 -20.49 -16.84 -33.23
N VAL A 10 -19.47 -16.00 -33.12
CA VAL A 10 -18.96 -15.16 -34.21
C VAL A 10 -17.46 -14.99 -33.94
N CYS A 11 -16.63 -15.83 -34.57
CA CYS A 11 -15.83 -15.48 -35.75
C CYS A 11 -14.76 -14.40 -35.48
N ALA A 12 -13.51 -14.90 -35.44
CA ALA A 12 -12.37 -14.40 -36.19
C ALA A 12 -12.12 -12.89 -36.20
N LEU A 13 -11.02 -12.47 -35.56
CA LEU A 13 -9.99 -11.77 -36.33
C LEU A 13 -8.62 -11.96 -35.68
N VAL A 14 -7.77 -12.68 -36.40
CA VAL A 14 -6.33 -12.77 -36.21
C VAL A 14 -5.74 -11.41 -36.58
N ILE A 15 -5.00 -10.78 -35.65
CA ILE A 15 -3.99 -9.77 -36.02
C ILE A 15 -2.68 -10.19 -35.37
N VAL A 16 -1.83 -10.80 -36.19
CA VAL A 16 -0.39 -10.92 -35.99
C VAL A 16 0.22 -9.54 -36.26
N SER A 17 1.06 -9.05 -35.36
CA SER A 17 2.02 -7.97 -35.65
C SER A 17 3.32 -8.25 -34.90
N THR A 18 4.17 -8.98 -35.59
CA THR A 18 5.65 -8.90 -35.61
C THR A 18 6.06 -7.48 -36.06
N VAL A 19 7.17 -6.79 -35.72
CA VAL A 19 8.58 -7.12 -35.42
C VAL A 19 9.22 -5.89 -34.71
N ALA A 20 10.23 -6.17 -33.88
CA ALA A 20 11.44 -5.42 -33.48
C ALA A 20 11.48 -3.88 -33.39
N ALA A 21 12.17 -3.39 -32.34
CA ALA A 21 13.51 -2.82 -32.54
C ALA A 21 14.25 -2.67 -31.20
N VAL A 22 15.51 -3.09 -31.24
CA VAL A 22 16.58 -2.99 -30.24
C VAL A 22 16.99 -1.53 -30.03
N ALA A 23 17.18 -1.11 -28.78
CA ALA A 23 18.19 -0.12 -28.40
C ALA A 23 18.52 -0.25 -26.91
N ALA A 24 19.71 -0.79 -26.63
CA ALA A 24 20.36 -0.79 -25.33
C ALA A 24 21.29 0.45 -25.24
N PRO A 25 22.06 0.67 -24.15
CA PRO A 25 22.00 1.87 -23.32
C PRO A 25 23.14 2.87 -23.56
N ASP A 26 22.88 4.17 -23.33
CA ASP A 26 23.93 5.19 -23.27
C ASP A 26 24.41 5.46 -21.82
N PRO A 27 25.73 5.59 -21.59
CA PRO A 27 26.34 5.79 -20.28
C PRO A 27 26.49 7.26 -19.84
N VAL A 28 26.37 7.44 -18.52
CA VAL A 28 27.15 8.34 -17.62
C VAL A 28 27.41 9.79 -18.07
N LYS A 29 26.80 10.76 -17.38
CA LYS A 29 27.45 12.03 -17.01
C LYS A 29 27.13 12.42 -15.57
N ARG A 30 28.14 12.28 -14.71
CA ARG A 30 28.22 12.82 -13.34
C ARG A 30 28.95 14.15 -13.38
N PRO A 31 28.41 15.23 -12.80
CA PRO A 31 29.22 16.34 -12.31
C PRO A 31 29.30 16.31 -10.78
N THR A 32 30.53 16.28 -10.32
CA THR A 32 31.04 16.57 -8.97
C THR A 32 30.99 18.06 -8.65
N GLY A 33 30.91 18.38 -7.34
CA GLY A 33 31.15 19.71 -6.75
C GLY A 33 29.85 20.35 -6.24
N THR A 34 29.72 20.95 -5.06
CA THR A 34 30.74 21.56 -4.19
C THR A 34 30.10 21.75 -2.80
N SER A 35 30.75 21.22 -1.77
CA SER A 35 30.50 21.58 -0.37
C SER A 35 31.02 22.99 -0.07
N LYS A 36 30.23 23.83 0.59
CA LYS A 36 30.74 25.04 1.26
C LYS A 36 29.97 25.27 2.58
N PRO A 37 30.62 25.15 3.75
CA PRO A 37 30.02 25.50 5.02
C PRO A 37 30.15 27.01 5.23
N SER A 38 29.02 27.71 5.37
CA SER A 38 29.01 29.11 5.79
C SER A 38 28.89 29.18 7.31
N SER A 39 29.79 29.95 7.90
CA SER A 39 30.02 30.08 9.32
C SER A 39 29.25 31.25 9.94
N ARG A 40 28.92 31.08 11.22
CA ARG A 40 28.96 32.10 12.29
C ARG A 40 27.92 33.24 12.25
N LYS A 41 27.05 33.25 13.27
CA LYS A 41 27.00 34.37 14.23
C LYS A 41 26.30 33.99 15.54
N VAL A 42 27.05 34.24 16.63
CA VAL A 42 26.60 34.26 18.02
C VAL A 42 25.97 35.63 18.27
N ALA A 43 24.81 35.66 18.92
CA ALA A 43 24.33 36.83 19.65
C ALA A 43 23.37 36.38 20.76
N ALA A 44 23.58 36.97 21.93
CA ALA A 44 23.06 36.62 23.24
C ALA A 44 21.58 37.03 23.47
N SER A 45 21.12 36.72 24.69
CA SER A 45 19.84 37.06 25.32
C SER A 45 18.75 36.04 24.95
N HIS A 46 18.15 35.33 25.90
CA HIS A 46 17.28 35.93 26.91
C HIS A 46 17.43 35.31 28.31
N LYS A 47 17.34 36.23 29.26
CA LYS A 47 17.32 36.10 30.72
C LYS A 47 15.92 35.64 31.18
N VAL A 48 15.87 34.86 32.28
CA VAL A 48 14.72 34.61 33.19
C VAL A 48 13.55 33.81 32.54
N THR A 49 13.01 32.71 33.08
CA THR A 49 12.41 32.55 34.41
C THR A 49 12.09 31.06 34.60
N ARG A 50 12.51 30.44 35.71
CA ARG A 50 12.02 29.10 36.10
C ARG A 50 10.59 29.27 36.65
N SER A 51 9.61 29.08 35.77
CA SER A 51 8.20 28.98 36.16
C SER A 51 7.97 27.63 36.84
N LEU A 52 7.70 27.66 38.15
CA LEU A 52 7.24 26.49 38.91
C LEU A 52 5.76 26.28 38.61
N ALA A 53 5.46 25.46 37.60
CA ALA A 53 4.11 25.00 37.35
C ALA A 53 3.67 24.01 38.46
N PRO A 54 2.41 24.08 38.94
CA PRO A 54 1.88 23.14 39.92
C PRO A 54 1.84 21.72 39.35
N VAL A 55 2.39 20.77 40.11
CA VAL A 55 2.37 19.33 39.79
C VAL A 55 0.92 18.85 39.81
N ARG A 56 0.33 18.65 38.63
CA ARG A 56 -0.90 17.86 38.49
C ARG A 56 -0.56 16.40 38.76
N PRO A 57 -1.29 15.66 39.60
CA PRO A 57 -1.17 14.22 39.66
C PRO A 57 -1.58 13.66 38.30
N ALA A 58 -0.61 13.12 37.56
CA ALA A 58 -0.85 12.38 36.34
C ALA A 58 -1.65 11.12 36.69
N VAL A 59 -2.90 11.07 36.25
CA VAL A 59 -3.67 9.82 36.21
C VAL A 59 -2.94 8.92 35.22
N VAL A 60 -2.13 8.01 35.75
CA VAL A 60 -1.43 6.98 34.96
C VAL A 60 -2.51 6.00 34.51
N MET A 61 -3.05 6.23 33.30
CA MET A 61 -3.80 5.17 32.63
C MET A 61 -2.85 3.99 32.42
N PRO A 62 -3.30 2.74 32.58
CA PRO A 62 -2.46 1.61 32.23
C PRO A 62 -2.13 1.70 30.74
N THR A 63 -0.89 2.06 30.44
CA THR A 63 -0.28 1.84 29.13
C THR A 63 -0.33 0.34 28.91
N SER A 64 -1.30 -0.10 28.12
CA SER A 64 -1.37 -1.48 27.66
C SER A 64 -0.14 -1.76 26.81
N GLU A 65 0.93 -2.24 27.45
CA GLU A 65 2.11 -2.80 26.79
C GLU A 65 1.69 -4.10 26.10
N ALA A 66 1.07 -3.98 24.93
CA ALA A 66 0.95 -5.08 24.01
C ALA A 66 2.37 -5.38 23.49
N THR A 67 3.00 -6.40 24.07
CA THR A 67 4.24 -6.96 23.52
C THR A 67 3.98 -7.35 22.06
N PRO A 68 4.75 -6.85 21.10
CA PRO A 68 4.64 -7.28 19.70
C PRO A 68 4.85 -8.79 19.68
N VAL A 69 3.83 -9.52 19.24
CA VAL A 69 3.89 -10.98 19.21
C VAL A 69 4.46 -11.40 17.87
N ASP A 70 5.69 -11.90 17.89
CA ASP A 70 6.45 -12.35 16.72
C ASP A 70 6.02 -13.76 16.27
N TYR A 71 4.73 -13.91 15.96
CA TYR A 71 4.24 -15.11 15.29
C TYR A 71 3.52 -14.76 13.98
N PRO A 72 3.59 -15.62 12.97
CA PRO A 72 2.95 -15.37 11.70
C PRO A 72 1.43 -15.39 11.84
N VAL A 73 0.77 -14.37 11.28
CA VAL A 73 -0.69 -14.24 11.28
C VAL A 73 -1.21 -14.36 9.85
N THR A 74 -2.27 -15.13 9.66
CA THR A 74 -2.94 -15.25 8.36
C THR A 74 -4.07 -14.23 8.27
N LEU A 75 -3.90 -13.21 7.43
CA LEU A 75 -4.91 -12.18 7.20
C LEU A 75 -5.74 -12.51 5.96
N ARG A 76 -7.06 -12.53 6.14
CA ARG A 76 -8.04 -12.75 5.08
C ARG A 76 -8.73 -11.44 4.73
N GLY A 77 -9.26 -11.36 3.52
CA GLY A 77 -9.93 -10.15 3.09
C GLY A 77 -10.38 -10.19 1.64
N GLY A 78 -10.84 -9.03 1.17
CA GLY A 78 -11.19 -8.84 -0.23
C GLY A 78 -10.92 -7.44 -0.75
N VAL A 79 -10.87 -7.30 -2.07
CA VAL A 79 -10.69 -6.03 -2.77
C VAL A 79 -11.90 -5.79 -3.65
N LYS A 80 -12.50 -4.61 -3.50
CA LYS A 80 -13.66 -4.18 -4.26
C LYS A 80 -13.40 -2.81 -4.89
N GLY A 81 -14.10 -2.52 -5.98
CA GLY A 81 -14.19 -1.17 -6.52
C GLY A 81 -15.21 -0.33 -5.74
N ARG A 82 -15.23 0.99 -6.00
CA ARG A 82 -16.21 1.91 -5.39
C ARG A 82 -17.68 1.56 -5.69
N ASN A 83 -17.94 0.84 -6.77
CA ASN A 83 -19.25 0.32 -7.14
C ASN A 83 -19.61 -1.01 -6.42
N GLY A 84 -18.75 -1.52 -5.52
CA GLY A 84 -18.93 -2.80 -4.84
C GLY A 84 -18.54 -4.03 -5.66
N MET A 85 -18.08 -3.85 -6.91
CA MET A 85 -17.65 -4.95 -7.77
C MET A 85 -16.34 -5.55 -7.23
N PRO A 86 -16.25 -6.89 -7.08
CA PRO A 86 -15.00 -7.52 -6.68
C PRO A 86 -13.92 -7.32 -7.74
N LEU A 87 -12.69 -7.04 -7.29
CA LEU A 87 -11.55 -6.85 -8.18
C LEU A 87 -10.64 -8.08 -8.10
N ALA A 88 -10.74 -8.93 -9.13
CA ALA A 88 -9.85 -10.06 -9.33
C ALA A 88 -8.50 -9.60 -9.91
N GLY A 89 -7.41 -10.22 -9.49
CA GLY A 89 -6.07 -9.84 -9.96
C GLY A 89 -5.50 -8.58 -9.31
N ALA A 90 -6.10 -8.07 -8.23
CA ALA A 90 -5.51 -7.00 -7.43
C ALA A 90 -4.33 -7.55 -6.63
N THR A 91 -3.24 -6.80 -6.60
CA THR A 91 -2.00 -7.18 -5.90
C THR A 91 -2.01 -6.52 -4.52
N ILE A 92 -1.82 -7.32 -3.47
CA ILE A 92 -1.68 -6.88 -2.09
C ILE A 92 -0.27 -7.20 -1.64
N TRP A 93 0.38 -6.26 -0.96
CA TRP A 93 1.70 -6.44 -0.38
C TRP A 93 1.85 -5.67 0.92
N ILE A 94 2.85 -6.06 1.70
CA ILE A 94 3.21 -5.36 2.93
C ILE A 94 4.00 -4.11 2.59
N SER A 95 3.59 -2.97 3.12
CA SER A 95 4.30 -1.70 2.94
C SER A 95 5.72 -1.82 3.50
N GLY A 96 6.71 -1.53 2.66
CA GLY A 96 8.13 -1.63 3.02
C GLY A 96 8.77 -3.00 2.80
N THR A 97 8.02 -4.02 2.37
CA THR A 97 8.57 -5.36 2.07
C THR A 97 8.00 -5.92 0.76
N THR A 98 8.88 -6.41 -0.12
CA THR A 98 8.49 -7.08 -1.38
C THR A 98 8.42 -8.61 -1.24
N LYS A 99 8.76 -9.15 -0.06
CA LYS A 99 8.83 -10.60 0.17
C LYS A 99 7.45 -11.26 0.30
N GLN A 100 6.45 -10.51 0.75
CA GLN A 100 5.09 -11.00 0.97
C GLN A 100 4.13 -10.22 0.09
N VAL A 101 3.69 -10.90 -0.97
CA VAL A 101 2.78 -10.41 -1.99
C VAL A 101 1.74 -11.48 -2.24
N THR A 102 0.50 -11.07 -2.46
CA THR A 102 -0.61 -11.96 -2.79
C THR A 102 -1.50 -11.29 -3.83
N VAL A 103 -2.13 -12.08 -4.68
CA VAL A 103 -3.06 -11.61 -5.71
C VAL A 103 -4.47 -12.08 -5.38
N THR A 104 -5.48 -11.24 -5.58
CA THR A 104 -6.88 -11.62 -5.35
C THR A 104 -7.38 -12.62 -6.39
N ASN A 105 -8.26 -13.52 -5.95
CA ASN A 105 -8.94 -14.47 -6.82
C ASN A 105 -10.13 -13.86 -7.58
N ALA A 106 -10.86 -14.68 -8.35
CA ALA A 106 -12.02 -14.24 -9.13
C ALA A 106 -13.15 -13.56 -8.31
N ALA A 107 -13.29 -13.91 -7.03
CA ALA A 107 -14.25 -13.29 -6.13
C ALA A 107 -13.71 -12.01 -5.46
N GLY A 108 -12.49 -11.59 -5.81
CA GLY A 108 -11.80 -10.47 -5.18
C GLY A 108 -11.23 -10.78 -3.80
N ASN A 109 -11.24 -12.04 -3.35
CA ASN A 109 -10.75 -12.42 -2.03
C ASN A 109 -9.24 -12.71 -2.06
N PHE A 110 -8.56 -12.45 -0.95
CA PHE A 110 -7.14 -12.77 -0.75
C PHE A 110 -6.89 -13.39 0.62
N ASN A 111 -5.76 -14.08 0.72
CA ASN A 111 -5.23 -14.59 1.96
C ASN A 111 -3.72 -14.39 1.98
N ILE A 112 -3.21 -13.56 2.90
CA ILE A 112 -1.80 -13.22 3.01
C ILE A 112 -1.27 -13.61 4.39
N VAL A 113 -0.12 -14.25 4.43
CA VAL A 113 0.59 -14.54 5.68
C VAL A 113 1.47 -13.34 6.01
N LEU A 114 1.24 -12.77 7.18
CA LEU A 114 2.02 -11.69 7.78
C LEU A 114 3.11 -12.31 8.66
N PRO A 115 4.28 -11.69 8.80
CA PRO A 115 5.38 -12.24 9.57
C PRO A 115 5.13 -12.11 11.07
N ASP A 116 4.49 -11.02 11.48
CA ASP A 116 4.29 -10.64 12.87
C ASP A 116 2.81 -10.30 13.13
N ALA A 117 2.39 -10.41 14.39
CA ALA A 117 1.06 -10.01 14.84
C ALA A 117 0.97 -8.51 15.21
N GLY A 118 2.06 -7.76 15.04
CA GLY A 118 2.17 -6.35 15.39
C GLY A 118 1.64 -5.38 14.32
N PRO A 119 1.77 -4.06 14.56
CA PRO A 119 1.29 -3.04 13.64
C PRO A 119 1.96 -3.13 12.27
N ILE A 120 1.16 -3.17 11.21
CA ILE A 120 1.67 -3.36 9.85
C ILE A 120 0.91 -2.54 8.81
N GLY A 121 1.64 -2.01 7.84
CA GLY A 121 1.06 -1.35 6.67
C GLY A 121 0.82 -2.36 5.56
N LEU A 122 -0.37 -2.33 4.96
CA LEU A 122 -0.71 -3.06 3.75
C LEU A 122 -1.00 -2.08 2.62
N SER A 123 -0.57 -2.44 1.42
CA SER A 123 -0.84 -1.69 0.21
C SER A 123 -1.49 -2.60 -0.83
N CYS A 124 -2.44 -2.05 -1.56
CA CYS A 124 -3.19 -2.74 -2.59
C CYS A 124 -3.16 -1.91 -3.88
N GLY A 125 -2.80 -2.56 -4.98
CA GLY A 125 -2.72 -1.96 -6.31
C GLY A 125 -3.46 -2.81 -7.35
N TYR A 126 -4.09 -2.13 -8.29
CA TYR A 126 -4.75 -2.78 -9.43
C TYR A 126 -4.69 -1.85 -10.65
N GLY A 127 -4.52 -2.42 -11.84
CA GLY A 127 -4.37 -1.66 -13.07
C GLY A 127 -5.58 -0.77 -13.35
N GLY A 128 -5.35 0.52 -13.62
CA GLY A 128 -6.44 1.49 -13.84
C GLY A 128 -7.11 2.00 -12.55
N TYR A 129 -6.60 1.67 -11.37
CA TYR A 129 -7.09 2.16 -10.08
C TYR A 129 -5.97 2.86 -9.30
N LYS A 130 -6.38 3.76 -8.39
CA LYS A 130 -5.49 4.39 -7.43
C LYS A 130 -5.06 3.34 -6.40
N GLN A 131 -3.75 3.26 -6.14
CA GLN A 131 -3.22 2.45 -5.06
C GLN A 131 -3.81 2.93 -3.73
N GLN A 132 -4.21 1.98 -2.90
CA GLN A 132 -4.70 2.26 -1.55
C GLN A 132 -3.77 1.60 -0.53
N SER A 133 -3.44 2.34 0.53
CA SER A 133 -2.70 1.83 1.67
C SER A 133 -3.57 1.88 2.91
N MET A 134 -3.37 0.93 3.81
CA MET A 134 -4.08 0.81 5.07
C MET A 134 -3.10 0.37 6.15
N PHE A 135 -3.29 0.89 7.36
CA PHE A 135 -2.48 0.54 8.51
C PHE A 135 -3.32 -0.28 9.49
N LEU A 136 -2.83 -1.46 9.85
CA LEU A 136 -3.44 -2.35 10.83
C LEU A 136 -2.64 -2.25 12.13
N GLN A 137 -3.29 -1.90 13.24
CA GLN A 137 -2.64 -1.82 14.56
C GLN A 137 -2.41 -3.22 15.16
N ALA A 138 -3.40 -4.11 15.01
CA ALA A 138 -3.37 -5.46 15.55
C ALA A 138 -3.98 -6.44 14.52
N PRO A 139 -3.21 -6.89 13.51
CA PRO A 139 -3.71 -7.81 12.49
C PRO A 139 -4.21 -9.15 13.05
N SER A 140 -3.75 -9.56 14.24
CA SER A 140 -4.27 -10.75 14.94
C SER A 140 -5.71 -10.58 15.43
N GLN A 141 -6.15 -9.35 15.73
CA GLN A 141 -7.51 -9.06 16.18
C GLN A 141 -8.44 -8.68 15.02
N GLN A 142 -7.88 -8.20 13.91
CA GLN A 142 -8.67 -7.76 12.75
C GLN A 142 -8.78 -8.87 11.72
N GLN A 143 -9.82 -9.70 11.88
CA GLN A 143 -10.20 -10.71 10.90
C GLN A 143 -11.00 -10.05 9.77
N ASP A 144 -10.74 -10.47 8.53
CA ASP A 144 -11.42 -9.99 7.32
C ASP A 144 -11.31 -8.49 7.02
N VAL A 145 -10.37 -8.15 6.14
CA VAL A 145 -10.12 -6.76 5.74
C VAL A 145 -10.51 -6.47 4.30
N PHE A 146 -11.18 -5.35 4.07
CA PHE A 146 -11.63 -4.96 2.73
C PHE A 146 -10.94 -3.68 2.22
N PHE A 147 -10.35 -3.76 1.03
CA PHE A 147 -9.88 -2.59 0.28
C PHE A 147 -10.96 -2.12 -0.69
N THR A 148 -11.11 -0.79 -0.82
CA THR A 148 -12.04 -0.17 -1.77
C THR A 148 -11.27 0.75 -2.70
N LEU A 149 -10.90 0.22 -3.86
CA LEU A 149 -10.09 0.97 -4.82
C LEU A 149 -10.94 1.97 -5.61
N GLN A 150 -10.33 3.13 -5.88
CA GLN A 150 -10.92 4.17 -6.71
C GLN A 150 -10.33 4.08 -8.12
N ALA A 151 -11.18 4.04 -9.14
CA ALA A 151 -10.70 4.07 -10.53
C ALA A 151 -9.92 5.37 -10.79
N LEU A 152 -8.81 5.25 -11.53
CA LEU A 152 -8.12 6.39 -12.11
C LEU A 152 -9.01 6.89 -13.26
N ASP A 153 -9.76 7.95 -13.02
CA ASP A 153 -10.70 8.48 -14.01
C ASP A 153 -9.94 8.83 -15.30
N GLY A 154 -10.16 8.01 -16.33
CA GLY A 154 -9.36 7.96 -17.55
C GLY A 154 -9.65 9.09 -18.53
N ARG A 155 -10.12 10.27 -18.06
CA ARG A 155 -10.22 11.46 -18.93
C ARG A 155 -8.83 12.02 -19.21
N ARG A 156 -8.04 11.34 -20.04
CA ARG A 156 -7.15 12.07 -20.95
C ARG A 156 -8.05 12.75 -21.97
N LYS A 157 -8.33 14.04 -21.73
CA LYS A 157 -8.82 14.93 -22.78
C LYS A 157 -7.73 14.96 -23.86
N HIS A 158 -8.05 14.44 -25.03
CA HIS A 158 -7.36 14.80 -26.27
C HIS A 158 -8.01 16.06 -26.83
#